data_AF-A0A6G3WUJ0-F1
#
_entry.id   AF-A0A6G3WUJ0-F1
#
_cell.length_a   1.000
_cell.length_b   1.000
_cell.length_c   1.000
_cell.angle_alpha   90.00
_cell.angle_beta   90.00
_cell.angle_gamma   90.00
#
_symmetry.space_group_name_H-M   'P 1'
#
loop_
_entity.id
_entity.type
_entity.pdbx_description
1 polymer ?
#
loop_
_entity_poly.entity_id
_entity_poly.type
_entity_poly.pdbx_seq_one_letter_code
_entity_poly.pdbx_strand_id
1 'polypeptide(L)'
;ALERADSAADTADRSLANRDFHRALYLPCGNPLLSRMLDEVRDQAALVSTVAWSAVPSWEREAAEHREILRLALADDAEAAAGALHHHIASFVRRAF
;
A
#
# COMPACT_ATOMS: atom_id res chain seq x y z
N ALA A 1 -0.05 10.77 3.30
CA ALA A 1 0.51 9.40 3.40
C ALA A 1 1.70 9.22 2.45
N LEU A 2 1.52 9.37 1.14
CA LEU A 2 2.61 9.18 0.17
C LEU A 2 3.79 10.13 0.37
N GLU A 3 3.52 11.43 0.56
CA GLU A 3 4.57 12.42 0.88
C GLU A 3 5.36 12.04 2.15
N ARG A 4 4.68 11.55 3.19
CA ARG A 4 5.31 11.06 4.41
C ARG A 4 6.20 9.85 4.15
N ALA A 5 5.77 8.94 3.27
CA ALA A 5 6.56 7.76 2.91
C ALA A 5 7.84 8.14 2.13
N ASP A 6 7.76 9.17 1.28
CA ASP A 6 8.91 9.70 0.53
C ASP A 6 9.96 10.30 1.49
N SER A 7 9.51 11.10 2.47
CA SER A 7 10.40 11.79 3.41
C SER A 7 10.78 10.96 4.65
N ALA A 8 10.32 9.72 4.76
CA ALA A 8 10.53 8.89 5.95
C ALA A 8 12.02 8.61 6.20
N ALA A 9 12.48 8.88 7.44
CA ALA A 9 13.88 8.68 7.83
C ALA A 9 14.24 7.20 8.02
N ASP A 10 13.26 6.35 8.34
CA ASP A 10 13.45 4.92 8.58
C ASP A 10 12.37 4.06 7.90
N THR A 11 12.59 2.75 7.88
CA THR A 11 11.69 1.77 7.27
C THR A 11 10.40 1.59 8.05
N ALA A 12 10.39 1.88 9.36
CA ALA A 12 9.22 1.73 10.21
C ALA A 12 8.19 2.83 9.90
N ASP A 13 8.60 4.09 9.86
CA ASP A 13 7.74 5.22 9.47
C ASP A 13 7.27 5.07 8.02
N ARG A 14 8.14 4.60 7.12
CA ARG A 14 7.74 4.29 5.74
C ARG A 14 6.68 3.19 5.67
N SER A 15 6.80 2.13 6.47
CA SER A 15 5.80 1.07 6.58
C SER A 15 4.48 1.58 7.16
N LEU A 16 4.52 2.48 8.15
CA LEU A 16 3.32 3.13 8.68
C LEU A 16 2.65 4.05 7.64
N ALA A 17 3.42 4.82 6.88
CA ALA A 17 2.88 5.65 5.81
C ALA A 17 2.28 4.81 4.67
N ASN A 18 2.92 3.69 4.34
CA ASN A 18 2.33 2.66 3.46
C ASN A 18 1.01 2.15 4.05
N ARG A 19 0.94 1.90 5.36
CA ARG A 19 -0.26 1.49 6.09
C ARG A 19 -1.40 2.53 6.08
N ASP A 20 -1.08 3.80 6.03
CA ASP A 20 -2.13 4.80 5.89
C ASP A 20 -2.68 4.86 4.46
N PHE A 21 -1.81 4.69 3.45
CA PHE A 21 -2.20 4.80 2.06
C PHE A 21 -3.27 3.78 1.65
N HIS A 22 -3.01 2.46 1.76
CA HIS A 22 -4.07 1.50 1.38
C HIS A 22 -5.32 1.61 2.27
N ARG A 23 -5.22 2.16 3.50
CA ARG A 23 -6.39 2.29 4.38
C ARG A 23 -7.32 3.36 3.87
N ALA A 24 -6.75 4.46 3.38
CA ALA A 24 -7.50 5.53 2.73
C ALA A 24 -8.23 5.07 1.46
N LEU A 25 -7.79 3.99 0.80
CA LEU A 25 -8.47 3.46 -0.38
C LEU A 25 -9.79 2.74 -0.05
N TYR A 26 -9.84 1.96 1.04
CA TYR A 26 -11.04 1.17 1.37
C TYR A 26 -11.93 1.77 2.47
N LEU A 27 -11.39 2.64 3.34
CA LEU A 27 -12.17 3.23 4.43
C LEU A 27 -13.43 3.98 3.93
N PRO A 28 -13.39 4.77 2.84
CA PRO A 28 -14.56 5.50 2.34
C PRO A 28 -15.65 4.58 1.76
N CYS A 29 -15.35 3.32 1.45
CA CYS A 29 -16.33 2.37 0.89
C CYS A 29 -17.48 2.03 1.85
N GLY A 30 -17.41 2.45 3.12
CA GLY A 30 -18.56 2.45 4.02
C GLY A 30 -18.99 1.07 4.54
N ASN A 31 -18.13 0.05 4.45
CA ASN A 31 -18.38 -1.28 5.01
C ASN A 31 -17.48 -1.54 6.25
N PRO A 32 -18.01 -1.38 7.48
CA PRO A 32 -17.22 -1.54 8.70
C PRO A 32 -16.70 -2.95 8.94
N LEU A 33 -17.41 -3.98 8.46
CA LEU A 33 -16.96 -5.37 8.59
C LEU A 33 -15.72 -5.61 7.72
N LEU A 34 -15.79 -5.25 6.44
CA LEU A 34 -14.66 -5.38 5.52
C LEU A 34 -13.47 -4.52 5.95
N SER A 35 -13.73 -3.30 6.41
CA SER A 35 -12.67 -2.41 6.91
C SER A 35 -11.88 -3.03 8.06
N ARG A 36 -12.56 -3.67 9.03
CA ARG A 36 -11.90 -4.37 10.13
C ARG A 36 -11.08 -5.57 9.65
N MET A 37 -11.66 -6.40 8.77
CA MET A 37 -10.95 -7.57 8.23
C MET A 37 -9.69 -7.15 7.46
N LEU A 38 -9.75 -6.07 6.68
CA LEU A 38 -8.60 -5.53 5.96
C LEU A 38 -7.56 -4.91 6.89
N ASP A 39 -7.99 -4.20 7.94
CA ASP A 39 -7.10 -3.67 8.98
C ASP A 39 -6.32 -4.82 9.66
N GLU A 40 -6.99 -5.92 10.02
CA GLU A 40 -6.38 -7.11 10.65
C GLU A 40 -5.35 -7.81 9.75
N VAL A 41 -5.69 -8.10 8.49
CA VAL A 41 -4.78 -8.74 7.52
C VAL A 41 -3.51 -7.91 7.36
N ARG A 42 -3.66 -6.59 7.35
CA ARG A 42 -2.54 -5.69 7.15
C ARG A 42 -1.63 -5.58 8.36
N ASP A 43 -2.18 -5.64 9.57
CA ASP A 43 -1.38 -5.70 10.78
C ASP A 43 -0.50 -6.95 10.81
N GLN A 44 -1.02 -8.08 10.32
CA GLN A 44 -0.23 -9.31 10.15
C GLN A 44 0.85 -9.17 9.07
N ALA A 45 0.59 -8.40 8.00
CA ALA A 45 1.52 -8.17 6.90
C ALA A 45 2.57 -7.07 7.18
N ALA A 46 2.45 -6.30 8.26
CA ALA A 46 3.30 -5.13 8.53
C ALA A 46 4.80 -5.46 8.65
N LEU A 47 5.12 -6.62 9.23
CA LEU A 47 6.49 -7.12 9.33
C LEU A 47 7.07 -7.53 7.97
N VAL A 48 6.22 -8.00 7.05
CA VAL A 48 6.63 -8.47 5.73
C VAL A 48 7.21 -7.32 4.89
N SER A 49 6.57 -6.14 4.90
CA SER A 49 7.08 -4.96 4.18
C SER A 49 8.46 -4.52 4.64
N THR A 50 8.67 -4.42 5.95
CA THR A 50 9.96 -4.01 6.53
C THR A 50 11.07 -5.01 6.21
N VAL A 51 10.78 -6.31 6.30
CA VAL A 51 11.75 -7.38 5.99
C VAL A 51 12.06 -7.43 4.50
N ALA A 52 11.03 -7.38 3.65
CA ALA A 52 11.19 -7.43 2.19
C ALA A 52 12.06 -6.28 1.68
N TRP A 53 11.81 -5.04 2.14
CA TRP A 53 12.63 -3.89 1.74
C TRP A 53 14.07 -3.94 2.26
N SER A 54 14.29 -4.59 3.41
CA SER A 54 15.65 -4.78 3.95
C SER A 54 16.46 -5.78 3.11
N ALA A 55 15.79 -6.75 2.47
CA ALA A 55 16.43 -7.71 1.58
C ALA A 55 16.58 -7.17 0.15
N VAL A 56 15.54 -6.51 -0.38
CA VAL A 56 15.49 -5.95 -1.73
C VAL A 56 14.88 -4.55 -1.70
N PRO A 57 15.68 -3.49 -1.80
CA PRO A 57 15.21 -2.12 -1.94
C PRO A 57 14.25 -1.94 -3.13
N SER A 58 12.96 -1.69 -2.87
CA SER A 58 11.94 -1.45 -3.91
C SER A 58 11.00 -0.27 -3.63
N TRP A 59 11.27 0.51 -2.58
CA TRP A 59 10.34 1.55 -2.10
C TRP A 59 10.07 2.68 -3.13
N GLU A 60 11.05 3.06 -3.94
CA GLU A 60 10.87 4.11 -4.96
C GLU A 60 9.88 3.67 -6.04
N ARG A 61 9.98 2.40 -6.45
CA ARG A 61 9.06 1.77 -7.39
C ARG A 61 7.66 1.71 -6.81
N GLU A 62 7.54 1.24 -5.57
CA GLU A 62 6.24 1.14 -4.88
C GLU A 62 5.61 2.53 -4.69
N ALA A 63 6.41 3.56 -4.43
CA ALA A 63 5.92 4.94 -4.37
C ALA A 63 5.37 5.42 -5.73
N ALA A 64 6.00 5.05 -6.85
CA ALA A 64 5.45 5.34 -8.18
C ALA A 64 4.14 4.58 -8.45
N GLU A 65 4.09 3.30 -8.08
CA GLU A 65 2.88 2.47 -8.18
C GLU A 65 1.72 3.04 -7.34
N HIS A 66 2.00 3.51 -6.12
CA HIS A 66 0.99 4.16 -5.28
C HIS A 66 0.44 5.46 -5.88
N ARG A 67 1.31 6.29 -6.48
CA ARG A 67 0.87 7.53 -7.14
C ARG A 67 -0.06 7.23 -8.32
N GLU A 68 0.22 6.17 -9.07
CA GLU A 68 -0.65 5.74 -10.18
C GLU A 68 -2.01 5.23 -9.68
N ILE A 69 -2.03 4.41 -8.63
CA ILE A 69 -3.28 3.94 -8.00
C ILE A 69 -4.11 5.14 -7.52
N LEU A 70 -3.48 6.11 -6.85
CA LEU A 70 -4.15 7.33 -6.40
C LEU A 70 -4.70 8.14 -7.58
N ARG A 71 -3.91 8.30 -8.64
CA ARG A 71 -4.34 9.02 -9.85
C ARG A 71 -5.58 8.39 -10.48
N LEU A 72 -5.61 7.06 -10.59
CA LEU A 72 -6.76 6.32 -11.13
C LEU A 72 -7.99 6.44 -10.22
N ALA A 73 -7.81 6.30 -8.90
CA ALA A 73 -8.90 6.46 -7.93
C ALA A 73 -9.49 7.88 -7.95
N LEU A 74 -8.67 8.92 -8.06
CA LEU A 74 -9.12 10.30 -8.17
C LEU A 74 -9.80 10.61 -9.52
N ALA A 75 -9.54 9.81 -10.55
CA ALA A 75 -10.21 9.90 -11.83
C ALA A 75 -11.56 9.15 -11.86
N ASP A 76 -12.01 8.60 -10.72
CA ASP A 76 -13.23 7.78 -10.58
C ASP A 76 -13.22 6.49 -11.43
N ASP A 77 -12.03 6.05 -11.87
CA ASP A 77 -11.84 4.79 -12.60
C ASP A 77 -11.58 3.65 -11.62
N ALA A 78 -12.65 3.19 -10.97
CA ALA A 78 -12.58 2.18 -9.92
C ALA A 78 -11.97 0.84 -10.39
N GLU A 79 -12.28 0.42 -11.63
CA GLU A 79 -11.78 -0.83 -12.19
C GLU A 79 -10.28 -0.76 -12.45
N ALA A 80 -9.80 0.33 -13.07
CA ALA A 80 -8.37 0.51 -13.30
C ALA A 80 -7.60 0.66 -11.98
N ALA A 81 -8.14 1.41 -11.01
CA ALA A 81 -7.52 1.56 -9.69
C ALA A 81 -7.42 0.21 -8.95
N ALA A 82 -8.47 -0.61 -9.02
CA ALA A 82 -8.48 -1.96 -8.43
C ALA A 82 -7.46 -2.88 -9.12
N GLY A 83 -7.39 -2.85 -10.46
CA GLY A 83 -6.43 -3.61 -11.24
C GLY A 83 -4.98 -3.22 -10.93
N ALA A 84 -4.69 -1.92 -10.84
CA ALA A 84 -3.38 -1.40 -10.48
C ALA A 84 -2.97 -1.81 -9.05
N LEU A 85 -3.90 -1.71 -8.08
CA LEU A 85 -3.68 -2.14 -6.70
C LEU A 85 -3.40 -3.64 -6.61
N HIS A 86 -4.18 -4.46 -7.33
CA HIS A 86 -3.97 -5.90 -7.38
C HIS A 86 -2.59 -6.26 -7.95
N HIS A 87 -2.20 -5.63 -9.08
CA HIS A 87 -0.89 -5.84 -9.67
C HIS A 87 0.23 -5.46 -8.70
N HIS A 88 0.13 -4.30 -8.06
CA HIS A 88 1.08 -3.81 -7.08
C HIS A 88 1.32 -4.82 -5.94
N ILE A 89 0.25 -5.30 -5.29
CA ILE A 89 0.33 -6.28 -4.19
C ILE A 89 0.93 -7.59 -4.69
N ALA A 90 0.43 -8.13 -5.81
CA ALA A 90 0.91 -9.41 -6.34
C ALA A 90 2.40 -9.34 -6.75
N SER A 91 2.81 -8.20 -7.32
CA SER A 91 4.20 -7.96 -7.72
C SER A 91 5.12 -7.82 -6.50
N PHE A 92 4.66 -7.17 -5.43
CA PHE A 92 5.38 -7.09 -4.16
C PHE A 92 5.58 -8.48 -3.55
N VAL A 93 4.52 -9.29 -3.44
CA VAL A 93 4.60 -10.66 -2.87
C VAL A 93 5.59 -11.53 -3.63
N ARG A 94 5.59 -11.49 -4.97
CA ARG A 94 6.55 -12.26 -5.81
C ARG A 94 8.02 -11.84 -5.67
N ARG A 95 8.30 -10.67 -5.11
CA ARG A 95 9.67 -10.20 -4.88
C ARG A 95 10.12 -10.44 -3.45
N ALA A 96 9.17 -10.45 -2.51
CA ALA A 96 9.43 -10.69 -1.10
C ALA A 96 9.73 -12.18 -0.79
N PHE A 97 9.32 -13.09 -1.66
CA PHE A 97 9.47 -14.55 -1.55
C PHE A 97 9.88 -15.15 -2.90
#